data_AF-A0A535SHE1-F1
#
_entry.id   AF-A0A535SHE1-F1
#
_cell.length_a   1.000
_cell.length_b   1.000
_cell.length_c   1.000
_cell.angle_alpha   90.00
_cell.angle_beta   90.00
_cell.angle_gamma   90.00
#
_symmetry.space_group_name_H-M   'P 1'
#
loop_
_entity.id
_entity.type
_entity.pdbx_description
1 polymer ?
#
loop_
_entity_poly.entity_id
_entity_poly.type
_entity_poly.pdbx_seq_one_letter_code
_entity_poly.pdbx_strand_id
1 'polypeptide(L)'
;MGWDVGQVDYLREFVSRSRKRGGHEETDLDVRSYSYGLQRSGLDFSARGPMSCCIYDKTRELKKSGKIWFEDVWLLNGWEEGQTVWRVEFRFKREALHELKAEGFFHGIENAYDLPDRLQVLWAYAAGHVGGSEDGSPDGWLRLVLPSDEDRTRSRWATHPAWVEVQRAFLVDPERPEHFGKIIRQRKEQHNIQKGVEATLGYGTSLSAWVGGDLADPNVDISLFLHWFAEAASEHLTKKDLDFGAQVRRKRIKFGLQAS
;
A
#
# COMPACT_ATOMS: atom_id res chain seq x y z
N MET A 1 14.70 18.00 0.96
CA MET A 1 15.12 17.34 2.22
C MET A 1 14.17 16.18 2.46
N GLY A 2 14.70 14.94 2.51
CA GLY A 2 13.90 13.74 2.70
C GLY A 2 13.50 13.57 4.17
N TRP A 3 12.23 13.32 4.42
CA TRP A 3 11.70 12.93 5.73
C TRP A 3 11.99 11.45 5.99
N ASP A 4 12.68 11.16 7.10
CA ASP A 4 12.91 9.78 7.55
C ASP A 4 11.99 9.46 8.74
N VAL A 5 10.85 8.82 8.45
CA VAL A 5 9.89 8.33 9.45
C VAL A 5 10.55 7.38 10.47
N GLY A 6 11.65 6.73 10.08
CA GLY A 6 12.41 5.84 10.94
C GLY A 6 13.03 6.53 12.16
N GLN A 7 13.29 7.84 12.08
CA GLN A 7 13.97 8.61 13.11
C GLN A 7 13.04 9.47 13.98
N VAL A 8 11.76 9.57 13.59
CA VAL A 8 10.75 10.37 14.31
C VAL A 8 10.46 9.77 15.70
N ASP A 9 10.48 10.58 16.75
CA ASP A 9 9.92 10.22 18.04
C ASP A 9 8.40 10.33 17.98
N TYR A 10 7.75 9.25 17.55
CA TYR A 10 6.32 9.26 17.26
C TYR A 10 5.44 9.55 18.47
N LEU A 11 5.92 9.28 19.70
CA LEU A 11 5.15 9.57 20.91
C LEU A 11 5.11 11.07 21.19
N ARG A 12 6.20 11.78 20.87
CA ARG A 12 6.34 13.23 21.08
C ARG A 12 5.87 14.05 19.87
N GLU A 13 6.20 13.61 18.68
CA GLU A 13 6.07 14.39 17.45
C GLU A 13 4.74 14.17 16.72
N PHE A 14 4.01 13.06 16.97
CA PHE A 14 2.65 12.90 16.44
C PHE A 14 1.59 13.31 17.46
N VAL A 15 0.68 14.20 17.03
CA VAL A 15 -0.47 14.67 17.80
C VAL A 15 -1.75 14.24 17.11
N SER A 16 -2.74 13.82 17.90
CA SER A 16 -4.06 13.46 17.36
C SER A 16 -5.22 14.13 18.08
N ARG A 17 -6.30 14.35 17.35
CA ARG A 17 -7.59 14.82 17.87
C ARG A 17 -8.58 13.65 17.97
N SER A 18 -8.32 12.69 18.85
CA SER A 18 -9.33 11.65 19.16
C SER A 18 -10.52 12.27 19.90
N ARG A 19 -11.75 11.95 19.49
CA ARG A 19 -13.00 12.44 20.10
C ARG A 19 -13.53 11.50 21.21
N LYS A 20 -12.69 10.89 22.05
CA LYS A 20 -13.23 10.27 23.28
C LYS A 20 -13.44 11.36 24.32
N ARG A 21 -14.71 11.68 24.61
CA ARG A 21 -15.12 12.40 25.82
C ARG A 21 -14.86 11.50 27.03
N GLY A 22 -13.62 11.43 27.47
CA GLY A 22 -13.21 10.71 28.68
C GLY A 22 -11.79 11.14 29.00
N GLY A 23 -11.64 11.99 30.00
CA GLY A 23 -10.36 12.62 30.32
C GLY A 23 -9.32 11.60 30.74
N HIS A 24 -8.25 11.50 29.97
CA HIS A 24 -6.90 11.25 30.44
C HIS A 24 -5.95 11.83 29.38
N GLU A 25 -5.12 12.81 29.78
CA GLU A 25 -4.07 13.39 28.94
C GLU A 25 -2.92 12.40 28.78
N GLU A 26 -3.06 11.48 27.83
CA GLU A 26 -1.98 10.72 27.20
C GLU A 26 -2.53 10.26 25.85
N THR A 27 -1.74 10.34 24.77
CA THR A 27 -2.22 10.18 23.38
C THR A 27 -3.22 9.04 23.19
N ASP A 28 -4.49 9.38 22.95
CA ASP A 28 -5.66 8.48 22.83
C ASP A 28 -5.61 7.45 21.67
N LEU A 29 -4.46 7.28 21.00
CA LEU A 29 -4.31 6.37 19.86
C LEU A 29 -3.58 5.08 20.29
N ASP A 30 -4.12 3.93 19.89
CA ASP A 30 -3.34 2.67 19.86
C ASP A 30 -2.31 2.82 18.73
N VAL A 31 -1.04 3.04 19.09
CA VAL A 31 0.06 3.16 18.14
C VAL A 31 0.89 1.89 18.12
N ARG A 32 1.06 1.31 16.92
CA ARG A 32 1.94 0.15 16.71
C ARG A 32 3.07 0.53 15.78
N SER A 33 4.28 0.12 16.13
CA SER A 33 5.43 0.28 15.23
C SER A 33 5.85 -1.07 14.66
N TYR A 34 6.30 -1.05 13.42
CA TYR A 34 6.90 -2.19 12.75
C TYR A 34 8.38 -1.93 12.54
N SER A 35 9.20 -2.97 12.68
CA SER A 35 10.64 -2.91 12.40
C SER A 35 11.05 -4.10 11.55
N TYR A 36 12.06 -3.89 10.72
CA TYR A 36 12.76 -4.97 10.01
C TYR A 36 14.25 -4.84 10.31
N GLY A 37 14.80 -5.82 11.03
CA GLY A 37 16.09 -5.66 11.70
C GLY A 37 16.01 -4.55 12.74
N LEU A 38 17.01 -3.66 12.76
CA LEU A 38 17.08 -2.51 13.69
C LEU A 38 16.38 -1.24 13.17
N GLN A 39 15.82 -1.27 11.95
CA GLN A 39 15.19 -0.10 11.33
C GLN A 39 13.67 -0.21 11.38
N ARG A 40 13.01 0.87 11.83
CA ARG A 40 11.55 1.00 11.79
C ARG A 40 11.07 1.06 10.33
N SER A 41 10.01 0.33 10.03
CA SER A 41 9.41 0.19 8.69
C SER A 41 7.96 0.69 8.60
N GLY A 42 7.33 1.02 9.73
CA GLY A 42 6.02 1.67 9.72
C GLY A 42 5.44 1.99 11.10
N LEU A 43 4.33 2.73 11.08
CA LEU A 43 3.52 3.18 12.21
C LEU A 43 2.03 2.99 11.87
N ASP A 44 1.29 2.36 12.76
CA ASP A 44 -0.18 2.30 12.71
C ASP A 44 -0.76 3.12 13.83
N PHE A 45 -1.75 3.95 13.52
CA PHE A 45 -2.49 4.80 14.45
C PHE A 45 -3.95 4.37 14.49
N SER A 46 -4.44 3.98 15.66
CA SER A 46 -5.82 3.55 15.88
C SER A 46 -6.27 2.44 14.91
N ALA A 47 -5.44 1.43 14.68
CA ALA A 47 -5.66 0.38 13.66
C ALA A 47 -7.07 -0.26 13.69
N ARG A 48 -7.72 -0.31 14.85
CA ARG A 48 -9.06 -0.89 15.04
C ARG A 48 -10.20 0.14 15.04
N GLY A 49 -9.89 1.44 15.07
CA GLY A 49 -10.87 2.53 15.16
C GLY A 49 -11.76 2.68 13.92
N PRO A 50 -12.80 3.54 14.01
CA PRO A 50 -13.62 3.93 12.87
C PRO A 50 -12.82 4.76 11.85
N MET A 51 -11.75 5.41 12.31
CA MET A 51 -10.72 6.01 11.48
C MET A 51 -9.34 5.56 11.94
N SER A 52 -8.44 5.30 11.00
CA SER A 52 -7.06 4.88 11.28
C SER A 52 -6.07 5.44 10.27
N CYS A 53 -4.79 5.46 10.62
CA CYS A 53 -3.70 5.82 9.72
C CYS A 53 -2.60 4.77 9.75
N CYS A 54 -2.02 4.46 8.61
CA CYS A 54 -0.81 3.66 8.49
C CYS A 54 0.24 4.48 7.72
N ILE A 55 1.43 4.63 8.30
CA ILE A 55 2.58 5.23 7.66
C ILE A 55 3.63 4.14 7.47
N TYR A 56 4.02 3.82 6.24
CA TYR A 56 4.92 2.69 5.99
C TYR A 56 5.84 2.89 4.79
N ASP A 57 6.96 2.17 4.82
CA ASP A 57 7.92 2.11 3.70
C ASP A 57 7.27 1.37 2.52
N LYS A 58 6.87 2.16 1.51
CA LYS A 58 6.16 1.67 0.34
C LYS A 58 7.11 0.97 -0.64
N THR A 59 8.35 1.44 -0.79
CA THR A 59 9.33 0.79 -1.67
C THR A 59 9.63 -0.63 -1.21
N ARG A 60 9.68 -0.87 0.11
CA ARG A 60 9.77 -2.23 0.67
C ARG A 60 8.49 -3.06 0.44
N GLU A 61 7.30 -2.47 0.55
CA GLU A 61 6.04 -3.19 0.28
C GLU A 61 5.92 -3.62 -1.20
N LEU A 62 6.38 -2.79 -2.15
CA LEU A 62 6.33 -3.09 -3.58
C LEU A 62 7.07 -4.37 -3.95
N LYS A 63 8.23 -4.63 -3.32
CA LYS A 63 9.03 -5.84 -3.52
C LYS A 63 8.24 -7.13 -3.25
N LYS A 64 7.23 -7.06 -2.37
CA LYS A 64 6.37 -8.20 -2.02
C LYS A 64 5.06 -8.21 -2.79
N SER A 65 4.47 -7.03 -3.03
CA SER A 65 3.09 -6.90 -3.53
C SER A 65 2.97 -6.93 -5.05
N GLY A 66 4.09 -6.78 -5.78
CA GLY A 66 4.09 -6.78 -7.24
C GLY A 66 3.47 -5.52 -7.86
N LYS A 67 3.24 -4.48 -7.05
CA LYS A 67 2.67 -3.20 -7.50
C LYS A 67 3.74 -2.27 -8.08
N ILE A 68 4.72 -2.82 -8.79
CA ILE A 68 5.87 -2.11 -9.36
C ILE A 68 5.46 -0.97 -10.32
N TRP A 69 4.23 -0.99 -10.85
CA TRP A 69 3.67 0.11 -11.65
C TRP A 69 3.62 1.47 -10.92
N PHE A 70 3.74 1.49 -9.59
CA PHE A 70 3.89 2.75 -8.85
C PHE A 70 5.18 3.48 -9.23
N GLU A 71 6.26 2.76 -9.54
CA GLU A 71 7.55 3.35 -9.93
C GLU A 71 7.41 4.15 -11.23
N ASP A 72 6.57 3.70 -12.18
CA ASP A 72 6.30 4.43 -13.43
C ASP A 72 5.66 5.81 -13.15
N VAL A 73 4.80 5.92 -12.14
CA VAL A 73 4.20 7.20 -11.74
C VAL A 73 5.23 8.06 -11.02
N TRP A 74 5.97 7.46 -10.09
CA TRP A 74 6.92 8.20 -9.26
C TRP A 74 8.07 8.77 -10.08
N LEU A 75 8.62 8.00 -11.04
CA LEU A 75 9.68 8.46 -11.94
C LEU A 75 9.26 9.73 -12.70
N LEU A 76 8.01 9.79 -13.18
CA LEU A 76 7.47 10.98 -13.85
C LEU A 76 7.32 12.18 -12.92
N ASN A 77 7.14 11.95 -11.62
CA ASN A 77 6.95 12.98 -10.61
C ASN A 77 8.23 13.24 -9.80
N GLY A 78 9.41 12.98 -10.38
CA GLY A 78 10.71 13.37 -9.81
C GLY A 78 11.30 12.42 -8.77
N TRP A 79 10.77 11.20 -8.63
CA TRP A 79 11.42 10.15 -7.85
C TRP A 79 12.60 9.56 -8.62
N GLU A 80 13.68 9.25 -7.90
CA GLU A 80 14.85 8.58 -8.46
C GLU A 80 14.99 7.17 -7.88
N GLU A 81 15.49 6.24 -8.70
CA GLU A 81 15.69 4.86 -8.27
C GLU A 81 16.59 4.78 -7.02
N GLY A 82 16.16 3.97 -6.04
CA GLY A 82 16.86 3.83 -4.76
C GLY A 82 16.39 4.79 -3.67
N GLN A 83 15.61 5.83 -3.99
CA GLN A 83 14.99 6.67 -2.97
C GLN A 83 13.85 5.92 -2.25
N THR A 84 13.81 6.02 -0.93
CA THR A 84 12.72 5.44 -0.12
C THR A 84 11.46 6.28 -0.25
N VAL A 85 10.33 5.63 -0.57
CA VAL A 85 9.00 6.26 -0.58
C VAL A 85 8.22 5.81 0.63
N TRP A 86 7.78 6.76 1.44
CA TRP A 86 6.86 6.52 2.54
C TRP A 86 5.42 6.79 2.10
N ARG A 87 4.51 5.88 2.41
CA ARG A 87 3.07 6.09 2.19
C ARG A 87 2.41 6.47 3.50
N VAL A 88 1.61 7.53 3.47
CA VAL A 88 0.62 7.85 4.49
C VAL A 88 -0.75 7.39 3.98
N GLU A 89 -1.42 6.53 4.73
CA GLU A 89 -2.70 5.93 4.33
C GLU A 89 -3.73 6.10 5.44
N PHE A 90 -4.69 7.00 5.24
CA PHE A 90 -5.86 7.11 6.10
C PHE A 90 -6.96 6.15 5.65
N ARG A 91 -7.58 5.48 6.62
CA ARG A 91 -8.70 4.57 6.40
C ARG A 91 -9.91 5.06 7.18
N PHE A 92 -11.03 5.16 6.47
CA PHE A 92 -12.32 5.54 7.02
C PHE A 92 -13.24 4.33 6.91
N LYS A 93 -13.75 3.85 8.04
CA LYS A 93 -14.80 2.82 8.07
C LYS A 93 -16.16 3.47 7.86
N ARG A 94 -17.17 2.61 7.63
CA ARG A 94 -18.54 3.03 7.31
C ARG A 94 -19.09 4.00 8.36
N GLU A 95 -18.86 3.73 9.63
CA GLU A 95 -19.30 4.56 10.75
C GLU A 95 -18.70 5.97 10.69
N ALA A 96 -17.39 6.10 10.43
CA ALA A 96 -16.74 7.40 10.26
C ALA A 96 -17.28 8.15 9.04
N LEU A 97 -17.49 7.45 7.91
CA LEU A 97 -18.01 8.05 6.69
C LEU A 97 -19.44 8.59 6.87
N HIS A 98 -20.28 7.90 7.63
CA HIS A 98 -21.64 8.36 7.98
C HIS A 98 -21.64 9.57 8.92
N GLU A 99 -20.74 9.57 9.91
CA GLU A 99 -20.71 10.59 10.96
C GLU A 99 -20.03 11.89 10.52
N LEU A 100 -19.26 11.86 9.43
CA LEU A 100 -18.61 13.04 8.86
C LEU A 100 -19.66 14.04 8.37
N LYS A 101 -19.80 15.12 9.14
CA LYS A 101 -20.65 16.27 8.84
C LYS A 101 -19.77 17.50 8.74
N ALA A 102 -19.91 18.24 7.65
CA ALA A 102 -19.41 19.59 7.50
C ALA A 102 -20.63 20.50 7.36
N GLU A 103 -20.83 21.41 8.33
CA GLU A 103 -22.00 22.30 8.35
C GLU A 103 -22.10 23.07 7.03
N GLY A 104 -23.25 22.99 6.37
CA GLY A 104 -23.52 23.66 5.09
C GLY A 104 -22.90 23.02 3.84
N PHE A 105 -22.02 22.03 3.99
CA PHE A 105 -21.31 21.40 2.86
C PHE A 105 -21.66 19.94 2.63
N PHE A 106 -21.86 19.15 3.69
CA PHE A 106 -22.01 17.70 3.52
C PHE A 106 -22.56 16.94 4.74
N HIS A 107 -23.42 15.94 4.49
CA HIS A 107 -24.00 15.03 5.49
C HIS A 107 -23.70 13.55 5.17
N GLY A 108 -22.52 13.06 5.57
CA GLY A 108 -22.17 11.63 5.49
C GLY A 108 -22.02 11.05 4.07
N ILE A 109 -20.98 10.25 3.83
CA ILE A 109 -20.77 9.58 2.52
C ILE A 109 -21.59 8.31 2.49
N GLU A 110 -22.78 8.40 1.91
CA GLU A 110 -23.72 7.28 1.78
C GLU A 110 -23.47 6.43 0.52
N ASN A 111 -22.90 7.04 -0.53
CA ASN A 111 -22.69 6.40 -1.82
C ASN A 111 -21.21 6.40 -2.21
N ALA A 112 -20.72 5.27 -2.71
CA ALA A 112 -19.34 5.12 -3.18
C ALA A 112 -19.02 6.02 -4.38
N TYR A 113 -20.01 6.36 -5.20
CA TYR A 113 -19.83 7.25 -6.36
C TYR A 113 -19.51 8.70 -5.97
N ASP A 114 -19.86 9.11 -4.76
CA ASP A 114 -19.59 10.48 -4.27
C ASP A 114 -18.16 10.63 -3.74
N LEU A 115 -17.45 9.51 -3.53
CA LEU A 115 -16.14 9.50 -2.88
C LEU A 115 -15.07 10.33 -3.61
N PRO A 116 -14.93 10.27 -4.95
CA PRO A 116 -13.91 11.04 -5.67
C PRO A 116 -14.02 12.55 -5.41
N ASP A 117 -15.25 13.09 -5.41
CA ASP A 117 -15.54 14.51 -5.19
C ASP A 117 -15.40 14.93 -3.71
N ARG A 118 -15.05 13.99 -2.84
CA ARG A 118 -14.90 14.18 -1.39
C ARG A 118 -13.50 13.84 -0.89
N LEU A 119 -12.59 13.35 -1.74
CA LEU A 119 -11.24 12.96 -1.34
C LEU A 119 -10.47 14.10 -0.67
N GLN A 120 -10.52 15.31 -1.25
CA GLN A 120 -9.84 16.49 -0.69
C GLN A 120 -10.34 16.82 0.72
N VAL A 121 -11.66 16.82 0.93
CA VAL A 121 -12.28 17.13 2.23
C VAL A 121 -11.95 16.05 3.27
N LEU A 122 -12.03 14.77 2.88
CA LEU A 122 -11.64 13.65 3.74
C LEU A 122 -10.17 13.74 4.14
N TRP A 123 -9.31 14.05 3.17
CA TRP A 123 -7.88 14.17 3.41
C TRP A 123 -7.56 15.34 4.34
N ALA A 124 -8.16 16.51 4.11
CA ALA A 124 -7.99 17.67 4.97
C ALA A 124 -8.50 17.42 6.39
N TYR A 125 -9.61 16.71 6.56
CA TYR A 125 -10.06 16.29 7.90
C TYR A 125 -9.03 15.39 8.60
N ALA A 126 -8.43 14.46 7.87
CA ALA A 126 -7.49 13.49 8.44
C ALA A 126 -6.09 14.08 8.70
N ALA A 127 -5.47 14.70 7.69
CA ALA A 127 -4.10 15.21 7.72
C ALA A 127 -4.00 16.69 8.16
N GLY A 128 -5.10 17.43 8.09
CA GLY A 128 -5.18 18.88 8.29
C GLY A 128 -5.09 19.66 6.97
N HIS A 129 -5.48 20.93 7.03
CA HIS A 129 -5.34 21.88 5.93
C HIS A 129 -3.93 22.47 5.90
N VAL A 130 -3.44 22.79 4.70
CA VAL A 130 -2.20 23.56 4.54
C VAL A 130 -2.42 24.96 5.10
N GLY A 131 -1.64 25.35 6.09
CA GLY A 131 -1.79 26.64 6.78
C GLY A 131 -2.79 26.63 7.95
N GLY A 132 -3.44 25.49 8.24
CA GLY A 132 -4.42 25.37 9.32
C GLY A 132 -5.85 25.67 8.89
N SER A 133 -6.77 25.71 9.86
CA SER A 133 -8.18 26.06 9.65
C SER A 133 -8.37 27.55 9.33
N GLU A 134 -9.61 27.97 9.07
CA GLU A 134 -9.96 29.36 8.71
C GLU A 134 -9.46 30.41 9.73
N ASP A 135 -9.31 30.02 10.99
CA ASP A 135 -8.78 30.85 12.08
C ASP A 135 -7.24 30.87 12.15
N GLY A 136 -6.56 30.20 11.22
CA GLY A 136 -5.10 30.01 11.20
C GLY A 136 -4.59 28.99 12.22
N SER A 137 -5.48 28.32 12.96
CA SER A 137 -5.08 27.30 13.94
C SER A 137 -4.70 25.99 13.26
N PRO A 138 -3.64 25.30 13.69
CA PRO A 138 -3.30 24.00 13.13
C PRO A 138 -4.37 22.93 13.40
N ASP A 139 -4.86 22.23 12.37
CA ASP A 139 -6.01 21.32 12.43
C ASP A 139 -5.70 19.88 11.98
N GLY A 140 -6.70 19.06 11.68
CA GLY A 140 -6.51 17.66 11.28
C GLY A 140 -6.57 16.65 12.44
N TRP A 141 -7.00 15.43 12.13
CA TRP A 141 -7.10 14.34 13.09
C TRP A 141 -5.75 13.80 13.53
N LEU A 142 -4.78 13.70 12.62
CA LEU A 142 -3.40 13.30 12.90
C LEU A 142 -2.46 14.34 12.30
N ARG A 143 -1.47 14.76 13.09
CA ARG A 143 -0.42 15.67 12.65
C ARG A 143 0.94 15.25 13.15
N LEU A 144 1.94 15.46 12.32
CA LEU A 144 3.33 15.52 12.74
C LEU A 144 3.70 16.99 13.02
N VAL A 145 4.24 17.25 14.20
CA VAL A 145 4.52 18.60 14.71
C VAL A 145 5.99 18.74 15.09
N LEU A 146 6.47 19.99 15.11
CA LEU A 146 7.78 20.34 15.66
C LEU A 146 7.66 20.50 17.17
N PRO A 147 8.39 19.70 17.98
CA PRO A 147 8.38 19.87 19.42
C PRO A 147 8.84 21.26 19.85
N SER A 148 8.10 21.86 20.78
CA SER A 148 8.53 23.07 21.48
C SER A 148 8.92 22.71 22.90
N ASP A 149 10.06 23.23 23.35
CA ASP A 149 10.46 23.14 24.76
C ASP A 149 9.82 24.25 25.61
N GLU A 150 9.28 25.29 24.96
CA GLU A 150 8.66 26.45 25.63
C GLU A 150 7.13 26.28 25.80
N ASP A 151 6.46 25.66 24.83
CA ASP A 151 5.01 25.39 24.89
C ASP A 151 4.75 23.93 25.22
N ARG A 152 4.05 23.65 26.31
CA ARG A 152 3.64 22.28 26.68
C ARG A 152 2.38 21.82 25.93
N THR A 153 1.67 22.75 25.28
CA THR A 153 0.41 22.50 24.58
C THR A 153 0.65 21.96 23.17
N ARG A 154 0.86 20.64 23.07
CA ARG A 154 1.22 19.96 21.80
C ARG A 154 0.27 20.24 20.63
N SER A 155 -1.01 20.52 20.89
CA SER A 155 -1.99 20.84 19.83
C SER A 155 -1.71 22.18 19.14
N ARG A 156 -0.96 23.10 19.76
CA ARG A 156 -0.58 24.41 19.22
C ARG A 156 0.76 24.38 18.48
N TRP A 157 1.51 23.30 18.61
CA TRP A 157 2.81 23.18 17.97
C TRP A 157 2.71 23.27 16.45
N ALA A 158 3.71 23.91 15.86
CA ALA A 158 3.81 24.12 14.43
C ALA A 158 3.86 22.76 13.70
N THR A 159 3.18 22.67 12.57
CA THR A 159 3.20 21.48 11.72
C THR A 159 4.59 21.29 11.13
N HIS A 160 5.09 20.05 11.17
CA HIS A 160 6.40 19.71 10.60
C HIS A 160 6.40 19.91 9.08
N PRO A 161 7.46 20.46 8.45
CA PRO A 161 7.49 20.73 7.00
C PRO A 161 7.14 19.52 6.12
N ALA A 162 7.65 18.34 6.47
CA ALA A 162 7.29 17.10 5.77
C ALA A 162 5.78 16.77 5.82
N TRP A 163 5.10 17.14 6.90
CA TRP A 163 3.66 16.94 7.03
C TRP A 163 2.86 17.98 6.26
N VAL A 164 3.39 19.19 6.05
CA VAL A 164 2.81 20.16 5.13
C VAL A 164 2.71 19.57 3.72
N GLU A 165 3.73 18.82 3.27
CA GLU A 165 3.67 18.10 2.00
C GLU A 165 2.61 16.99 2.00
N VAL A 166 2.44 16.28 3.11
CA VAL A 166 1.33 15.31 3.27
C VAL A 166 -0.02 16.01 3.18
N GLN A 167 -0.20 17.18 3.80
CA GLN A 167 -1.43 17.97 3.74
C GLN A 167 -1.78 18.45 2.33
N ARG A 168 -0.78 18.64 1.47
CA ARG A 168 -0.99 19.06 0.06
C ARG A 168 -1.56 17.96 -0.84
N ALA A 169 -1.61 16.71 -0.40
CA ALA A 169 -2.15 15.64 -1.25
C ALA A 169 -3.62 15.93 -1.63
N PHE A 170 -3.98 15.56 -2.85
CA PHE A 170 -5.29 15.84 -3.48
C PHE A 170 -5.60 17.33 -3.74
N LEU A 171 -4.68 18.27 -3.45
CA LEU A 171 -4.76 19.64 -3.96
C LEU A 171 -4.26 19.77 -5.39
N VAL A 172 -3.38 18.85 -5.79
CA VAL A 172 -2.77 18.77 -7.12
C VAL A 172 -2.93 17.34 -7.62
N ASP A 173 -3.43 17.20 -8.85
CA ASP A 173 -3.44 15.90 -9.51
C ASP A 173 -2.02 15.54 -9.97
N PRO A 174 -1.50 14.35 -9.62
CA PRO A 174 -0.18 13.94 -10.06
C PRO A 174 -0.19 13.70 -11.58
N GLU A 175 0.95 13.97 -12.22
CA GLU A 175 1.13 13.59 -13.62
C GLU A 175 1.07 12.07 -13.75
N ARG A 176 0.36 11.61 -14.78
CA ARG A 176 0.18 10.19 -15.07
C ARG A 176 0.73 9.89 -16.45
N PRO A 177 1.38 8.74 -16.66
CA PRO A 177 1.81 8.34 -17.99
C PRO A 177 0.63 8.28 -18.98
N GLU A 178 0.90 8.52 -20.25
CA GLU A 178 -0.07 8.21 -21.30
C GLU A 178 -0.45 6.73 -21.25
N HIS A 179 -1.73 6.42 -21.50
CA HIS A 179 -2.27 5.06 -21.42
C HIS A 179 -2.02 4.35 -20.07
N PHE A 180 -2.01 5.10 -18.96
CA PHE A 180 -1.71 4.59 -17.62
C PHE A 180 -2.36 3.25 -17.25
N GLY A 181 -3.65 3.06 -17.59
CA GLY A 181 -4.36 1.80 -17.35
C GLY A 181 -3.74 0.58 -18.07
N LYS A 182 -3.20 0.77 -19.29
CA LYS A 182 -2.48 -0.27 -20.04
C LYS A 182 -1.16 -0.60 -19.37
N ILE A 183 -0.41 0.40 -18.91
CA ILE A 183 0.87 0.20 -18.20
C ILE A 183 0.64 -0.61 -16.92
N ILE A 184 -0.35 -0.24 -16.10
CA ILE A 184 -0.69 -1.00 -14.89
C ILE A 184 -1.00 -2.46 -15.22
N ARG A 185 -1.80 -2.70 -16.27
CA ARG A 185 -2.16 -4.06 -16.70
C ARG A 185 -0.93 -4.84 -17.14
N GLN A 186 -0.08 -4.24 -17.96
CA GLN A 186 1.16 -4.85 -18.46
C GLN A 186 2.13 -5.19 -17.32
N ARG A 187 2.36 -4.25 -16.39
CA ARG A 187 3.23 -4.47 -15.21
C ARG A 187 2.69 -5.59 -14.31
N LYS A 188 1.37 -5.62 -14.08
CA LYS A 188 0.73 -6.71 -13.33
C LYS A 188 0.88 -8.06 -14.03
N GLU A 189 0.72 -8.09 -15.35
CA GLU A 189 0.89 -9.30 -16.14
C GLU A 189 2.33 -9.82 -16.08
N GLN A 190 3.33 -8.94 -16.29
CA GLN A 190 4.75 -9.27 -16.13
C GLN A 190 5.06 -9.83 -14.74
N HIS A 191 4.55 -9.18 -13.68
CA HIS A 191 4.73 -9.67 -12.32
C HIS A 191 4.09 -11.05 -12.10
N ASN A 192 2.87 -11.27 -12.60
CA ASN A 192 2.20 -12.56 -12.48
C ASN A 192 2.95 -13.68 -13.22
N ILE A 193 3.50 -13.39 -14.40
CA ILE A 193 4.34 -14.33 -15.15
C ILE A 193 5.59 -14.67 -14.34
N GLN A 194 6.30 -13.67 -13.83
CA GLN A 194 7.48 -13.86 -13.01
C GLN A 194 7.19 -14.73 -11.78
N LYS A 195 6.09 -14.45 -11.06
CA LYS A 195 5.65 -15.28 -9.92
C LYS A 195 5.26 -16.69 -10.32
N GLY A 196 4.66 -16.85 -11.50
CA GLY A 196 4.37 -18.16 -12.09
C GLY A 196 5.66 -18.96 -12.32
N VAL A 197 6.69 -18.35 -12.89
CA VAL A 197 7.99 -18.98 -13.12
C VAL A 197 8.65 -19.37 -11.80
N GLU A 198 8.70 -18.46 -10.82
CA GLU A 198 9.25 -18.75 -9.48
C GLU A 198 8.53 -19.94 -8.81
N ALA A 199 7.20 -19.99 -8.89
CA ALA A 199 6.42 -21.09 -8.34
C ALA A 199 6.67 -22.41 -9.08
N THR A 200 6.68 -22.38 -10.42
CA THR A 200 6.98 -23.57 -11.24
C THR A 200 8.38 -24.11 -10.94
N LEU A 201 9.38 -23.22 -10.80
CA LEU A 201 10.74 -23.61 -10.41
C LEU A 201 10.75 -24.25 -9.01
N GLY A 202 10.11 -23.62 -8.02
CA GLY A 202 10.07 -24.16 -6.66
C GLY A 202 9.37 -25.52 -6.55
N TYR A 203 8.27 -25.72 -7.28
CA TYR A 203 7.62 -27.02 -7.37
C TYR A 203 8.46 -28.02 -8.15
N GLY A 204 9.11 -27.60 -9.22
CA GLY A 204 9.97 -28.45 -10.03
C GLY A 204 11.16 -28.98 -9.24
N THR A 205 11.87 -28.12 -8.52
CA THR A 205 13.00 -28.55 -7.68
C THR A 205 12.56 -29.50 -6.56
N SER A 206 11.41 -29.24 -5.94
CA SER A 206 10.83 -30.13 -4.92
C SER A 206 10.47 -31.50 -5.50
N LEU A 207 9.85 -31.54 -6.68
CA LEU A 207 9.49 -32.77 -7.36
C LEU A 207 10.72 -33.56 -7.82
N SER A 208 11.70 -32.90 -8.45
CA SER A 208 12.96 -33.53 -8.83
C SER A 208 13.66 -34.19 -7.65
N ALA A 209 13.67 -33.52 -6.48
CA ALA A 209 14.24 -34.08 -5.26
C ALA A 209 13.48 -35.32 -4.75
N TRP A 210 12.16 -35.36 -4.90
CA TRP A 210 11.35 -36.53 -4.50
C TRP A 210 11.43 -37.70 -5.48
N VAL A 211 11.47 -37.43 -6.78
CA VAL A 211 11.57 -38.47 -7.81
C VAL A 211 12.95 -39.12 -7.78
N GLY A 212 14.01 -38.33 -7.55
CA GLY A 212 15.37 -38.82 -7.47
C GLY A 212 15.94 -39.28 -8.81
N GLY A 213 16.99 -40.11 -8.76
CA GLY A 213 17.72 -40.55 -9.96
C GLY A 213 18.41 -39.39 -10.67
N ASP A 214 18.40 -39.42 -12.00
CA ASP A 214 19.04 -38.40 -12.85
C ASP A 214 18.46 -36.99 -12.62
N LEU A 215 17.20 -36.89 -12.16
CA LEU A 215 16.56 -35.60 -11.84
C LEU A 215 17.11 -34.93 -10.57
N ALA A 216 17.79 -35.68 -9.70
CA ALA A 216 18.44 -35.16 -8.50
C ALA A 216 19.96 -35.00 -8.65
N ASP A 217 20.52 -35.24 -9.84
CA ASP A 217 21.93 -35.01 -10.11
C ASP A 217 22.27 -33.51 -9.96
N PRO A 218 23.30 -33.13 -9.18
CA PRO A 218 23.69 -31.72 -9.01
C PRO A 218 24.04 -30.98 -10.30
N ASN A 219 24.37 -31.70 -11.37
CA ASN A 219 24.74 -31.14 -12.68
C ASN A 219 23.59 -31.12 -13.68
N VAL A 220 22.40 -31.61 -13.29
CA VAL A 220 21.24 -31.60 -14.17
C VAL A 220 20.64 -30.21 -14.29
N ASP A 221 20.22 -29.84 -15.50
CA ASP A 221 19.49 -28.60 -15.73
C ASP A 221 17.97 -28.84 -15.78
N ILE A 222 17.22 -27.73 -15.83
CA ILE A 222 15.76 -27.72 -15.83
C ILE A 222 15.13 -28.51 -16.99
N SER A 223 15.84 -28.70 -18.10
CA SER A 223 15.33 -29.36 -19.29
C SER A 223 14.97 -30.83 -19.03
N LEU A 224 15.77 -31.53 -18.20
CA LEU A 224 15.45 -32.92 -17.85
C LEU A 224 14.16 -32.98 -17.01
N PHE A 225 14.00 -32.05 -16.07
CA PHE A 225 12.75 -31.92 -15.32
C PHE A 225 11.56 -31.63 -16.24
N LEU A 226 11.70 -30.70 -17.19
CA LEU A 226 10.61 -30.37 -18.12
C LEU A 226 10.22 -31.55 -19.00
N HIS A 227 11.18 -32.35 -19.45
CA HIS A 227 10.93 -33.56 -20.23
C HIS A 227 10.14 -34.58 -19.40
N TRP A 228 10.64 -34.93 -18.21
CA TRP A 228 9.96 -35.83 -17.29
C TRP A 228 8.55 -35.33 -16.92
N PHE A 229 8.43 -34.04 -16.60
CA PHE A 229 7.15 -33.44 -16.22
C PHE A 229 6.15 -33.47 -17.37
N ALA A 230 6.60 -33.28 -18.61
CA ALA A 230 5.72 -33.37 -19.77
C ALA A 230 5.12 -34.78 -19.93
N GLU A 231 5.91 -35.82 -19.73
CA GLU A 231 5.43 -37.21 -19.77
C GLU A 231 4.44 -37.48 -18.62
N ALA A 232 4.84 -37.19 -17.38
CA ALA A 232 4.01 -37.40 -16.20
C ALA A 232 2.68 -36.60 -16.24
N ALA A 233 2.74 -35.35 -16.71
CA ALA A 233 1.54 -34.51 -16.87
C ALA A 233 0.61 -35.04 -17.97
N SER A 234 1.16 -35.57 -19.07
CA SER A 234 0.37 -36.12 -20.17
C SER A 234 -0.40 -37.38 -19.73
N GLU A 235 0.24 -38.25 -18.96
CA GLU A 235 -0.43 -39.41 -18.34
C GLU A 235 -1.55 -38.97 -17.39
N HIS A 236 -1.29 -37.96 -16.56
CA HIS A 236 -2.28 -37.43 -15.63
C HIS A 236 -3.50 -36.84 -16.34
N LEU A 237 -3.27 -36.03 -17.39
CA LEU A 237 -4.34 -35.43 -18.19
C LEU A 237 -5.20 -36.50 -18.86
N THR A 238 -4.57 -37.51 -19.45
CA THR A 238 -5.27 -38.66 -20.06
C THR A 238 -6.12 -39.40 -19.03
N LYS A 239 -5.56 -39.70 -17.85
CA LYS A 239 -6.28 -40.38 -16.75
C LYS A 239 -7.47 -39.58 -16.23
N LYS A 240 -7.43 -38.26 -16.35
CA LYS A 240 -8.50 -37.35 -15.89
C LYS A 240 -9.45 -36.91 -17.00
N ASP A 241 -9.24 -37.36 -18.24
CA ASP A 241 -9.98 -36.92 -19.43
C ASP A 241 -9.98 -35.38 -19.57
N LEU A 242 -8.80 -34.77 -19.42
CA LEU A 242 -8.61 -33.32 -19.50
C LEU A 242 -7.77 -32.92 -20.71
N ASP A 243 -8.27 -31.98 -21.52
CA ASP A 243 -7.48 -31.31 -22.56
C ASP A 243 -6.72 -30.10 -21.97
N PHE A 244 -5.39 -30.10 -22.11
CA PHE A 244 -4.56 -28.98 -21.68
C PHE A 244 -4.97 -27.67 -22.36
N GLY A 245 -5.22 -27.70 -23.68
CA GLY A 245 -5.62 -26.53 -24.44
C GLY A 245 -6.94 -25.92 -23.93
N ALA A 246 -7.90 -26.77 -23.58
CA ALA A 246 -9.19 -26.36 -23.00
C ALA A 246 -9.02 -25.73 -21.62
N GLN A 247 -8.14 -26.29 -20.77
CA GLN A 247 -7.85 -25.68 -19.47
C GLN A 247 -7.18 -24.31 -19.63
N VAL A 248 -6.28 -24.14 -20.59
CA VAL A 248 -5.68 -22.84 -20.92
C VAL A 248 -6.76 -21.85 -21.38
N ARG A 249 -7.61 -22.24 -22.35
CA ARG A 249 -8.71 -21.39 -22.84
C ARG A 249 -9.65 -20.97 -21.71
N ARG A 250 -10.07 -21.90 -20.86
CA ARG A 250 -10.90 -21.64 -19.67
C ARG A 250 -10.25 -20.63 -18.73
N LYS A 251 -8.95 -20.79 -18.45
CA LYS A 251 -8.19 -19.86 -17.59
C LYS A 251 -8.06 -18.49 -18.22
N ARG A 252 -7.83 -18.38 -19.53
CA ARG A 252 -7.81 -17.10 -20.25
C ARG A 252 -9.11 -16.32 -20.10
N ILE A 253 -10.26 -17.01 -20.19
CA ILE A 253 -11.57 -16.39 -19.95
C ILE A 253 -11.68 -15.94 -18.50
N LYS A 254 -11.38 -16.82 -17.54
CA LYS A 254 -11.43 -16.53 -16.10
C LYS A 254 -10.58 -15.30 -15.72
N PHE A 255 -9.43 -15.13 -16.37
CA PHE A 255 -8.51 -14.04 -16.11
C PHE A 255 -8.79 -12.78 -16.95
N GLY A 256 -9.83 -12.76 -17.79
CA GLY A 256 -10.14 -11.62 -18.66
C GLY A 256 -9.06 -11.34 -19.70
N LEU A 257 -8.33 -12.39 -20.15
CA LEU A 257 -7.25 -12.32 -21.14
C LEU A 257 -7.75 -12.62 -22.57
N GLN A 258 -9.05 -12.50 -22.83
CA GLN A 258 -9.56 -12.53 -24.19
C GLN A 258 -9.03 -11.30 -24.94
N ALA A 259 -8.64 -11.48 -26.21
CA ALA A 259 -8.21 -10.37 -27.05
C ALA A 259 -9.33 -9.33 -27.09
N SER A 260 -9.03 -8.12 -26.63
CA SER A 260 -9.79 -6.90 -26.90
C SER A 260 -9.51 -6.43 -28.32
#